data_AF-A0A4S2IWP4-F1
#
_entry.id   AF-A0A4S2IWP4-F1
#
_cell.length_a   1.000
_cell.length_b   1.000
_cell.length_c   1.000
_cell.angle_alpha   90.00
_cell.angle_beta   90.00
_cell.angle_gamma   90.00
#
_symmetry.space_group_name_H-M   'P 1'
#
loop_
_entity.id
_entity.type
_entity.pdbx_description
1 polymer ?
#
loop_
_entity_poly.entity_id
_entity_poly.type
_entity_poly.pdbx_seq_one_letter_code
_entity_poly.pdbx_strand_id
1 'polypeptide(L)' 'MTEPRCAGCGRRLKRPTPTGLGPVCARRLTGRPARIRITRDPDVPAGQTELPLQPMQPTLWSL' A
#
# COMPACT_ATOMS: atom_id res chain seq x y z
N MET A 1 7.55 41.85 -8.28
CA MET A 1 6.84 40.69 -8.83
C MET A 1 6.61 39.70 -7.70
N THR A 2 5.36 39.43 -7.34
CA THR A 2 5.01 38.47 -6.29
C THR A 2 5.40 37.08 -6.77
N GLU A 3 6.22 36.35 -6.01
CA GLU A 3 6.59 34.98 -6.38
C GLU A 3 5.34 34.10 -6.44
N PRO A 4 5.13 33.31 -7.50
CA PRO A 4 4.00 32.40 -7.58
C PRO A 4 4.11 31.32 -6.49
N ARG A 5 3.01 31.07 -5.78
CA ARG A 5 2.92 30.07 -4.71
C ARG A 5 1.83 29.05 -5.02
N CYS A 6 2.05 27.83 -4.55
CA CYS A 6 1.08 26.75 -4.66
C CYS A 6 -0.17 27.06 -3.82
N ALA A 7 -1.35 27.08 -4.43
CA ALA A 7 -2.63 27.27 -3.74
C ALA A 7 -2.92 26.18 -2.68
N GLY A 8 -2.42 24.95 -2.89
CA GLY A 8 -2.69 23.84 -1.97
C GLY A 8 -1.73 23.73 -0.78
N CYS A 9 -0.50 24.25 -0.86
CA CYS A 9 0.50 24.08 0.21
C CYS A 9 1.39 25.30 0.48
N GLY A 10 1.16 26.43 -0.20
CA GLY A 10 1.91 27.68 -0.04
C GLY A 10 3.36 27.66 -0.52
N ARG A 11 3.90 26.50 -0.94
CA ARG A 11 5.28 26.39 -1.44
C ARG A 11 5.50 27.25 -2.68
N ARG A 12 6.69 27.84 -2.80
CA ARG A 12 7.09 28.63 -3.97
C ARG A 12 7.10 27.75 -5.22
N LEU A 13 6.59 28.30 -6.32
CA LEU A 13 6.60 27.68 -7.63
C LEU A 13 7.71 28.31 -8.48
N LYS A 14 8.39 27.49 -9.28
CA LYS A 14 9.40 27.99 -10.24
C LYS A 14 8.76 28.81 -11.38
N ARG A 15 7.50 28.51 -11.72
CA ARG A 15 6.68 29.18 -12.73
C ARG A 15 5.21 29.15 -12.29
N PRO A 16 4.40 30.16 -12.66
CA PRO A 16 2.96 30.10 -12.42
C PRO A 16 2.35 28.91 -13.19
N THR A 17 1.35 28.25 -12.59
CA THR A 17 0.59 27.17 -13.22
C THR A 17 -0.87 27.62 -13.38
N PRO A 18 -1.59 27.17 -14.42
CA PRO A 18 -2.97 27.61 -14.67
C PRO A 18 -3.94 27.23 -13.53
N THR A 19 -3.66 26.12 -12.84
CA THR A 19 -4.43 25.67 -11.68
C THR A 19 -3.98 26.31 -10.37
N GLY A 20 -2.89 27.09 -10.37
CA GLY A 20 -2.24 27.59 -9.16
C GLY A 20 -1.61 26.50 -8.29
N LEU A 21 -1.64 25.23 -8.70
CA LEU A 21 -1.11 24.10 -7.93
C LEU A 21 0.29 23.72 -8.39
N GLY A 22 1.16 23.40 -7.42
CA GLY A 22 2.44 22.76 -7.68
C GLY A 22 2.29 21.29 -8.09
N PRO A 23 3.32 20.70 -8.72
CA PRO A 23 3.23 19.36 -9.33
C PRO A 23 2.94 18.24 -8.33
N VAL A 24 3.25 18.43 -7.05
CA VAL A 24 2.93 17.47 -5.98
C VAL A 24 1.47 17.58 -5.58
N CYS A 25 0.96 18.81 -5.35
CA CYS A 25 -0.43 19.03 -4.98
C CYS A 25 -1.39 18.68 -6.12
N ALA A 26 -1.02 19.01 -7.37
CA ALA A 26 -1.77 18.60 -8.55
C ALA A 26 -1.86 17.07 -8.63
N ARG A 27 -0.73 16.35 -8.49
CA ARG A 27 -0.71 14.87 -8.47
C ARG A 27 -1.49 14.26 -7.32
N ARG A 28 -1.60 14.91 -6.16
CA ARG A 28 -2.45 14.41 -5.07
C ARG A 28 -3.94 14.54 -5.38
N LEU A 29 -4.34 15.59 -6.08
CA LEU A 29 -5.74 15.85 -6.43
C LEU A 29 -6.19 15.05 -7.67
N THR A 30 -5.31 14.89 -8.66
CA THR A 30 -5.65 14.21 -9.93
C THR A 30 -5.07 12.80 -10.04
N GLY A 31 -4.13 12.43 -9.18
CA GLY A 31 -3.45 11.14 -9.25
C GLY A 31 -4.36 10.00 -8.83
N ARG A 32 -4.37 8.94 -9.63
CA ARG A 32 -5.00 7.68 -9.26
C ARG A 32 -4.27 7.12 -8.02
N PRO A 33 -4.99 6.65 -6.98
CA PRO A 33 -4.35 6.06 -5.81
C PRO A 33 -3.44 4.91 -6.23
N ALA A 34 -2.26 4.83 -5.62
CA ALA A 34 -1.33 3.73 -5.85
C ALA A 34 -2.03 2.42 -5.46
N ARG A 35 -2.20 1.51 -6.43
CA ARG A 35 -2.76 0.18 -6.17
C ARG A 35 -1.61 -0.76 -5.87
N ILE A 36 -1.47 -1.15 -4.60
CA ILE A 36 -0.60 -2.26 -4.21
C ILE A 36 -1.32 -3.54 -4.66
N ARG A 37 -0.72 -4.29 -5.59
CA ARG A 37 -1.20 -5.64 -5.90
C ARG A 37 -0.76 -6.54 -4.76
N ILE A 38 -1.71 -7.02 -3.96
CA ILE A 38 -1.47 -8.09 -3.01
C ILE A 38 -1.45 -9.38 -3.84
N THR A 39 -0.25 -9.86 -4.19
CA THR A 39 -0.06 -11.04 -5.04
C THR A 39 -0.05 -12.35 -4.25
N ARG A 40 -0.14 -12.30 -2.91
CA ARG A 40 -0.01 -13.47 -2.04
C ARG A 40 -1.13 -13.50 -1.02
N ASP A 41 -1.70 -14.68 -0.84
CA ASP A 41 -2.53 -15.00 0.31
C ASP A 41 -1.66 -14.87 1.57
N PRO A 42 -2.00 -13.99 2.53
CA PRO A 42 -1.23 -13.82 3.75
C PRO A 42 -1.22 -15.07 4.63
N ASP A 43 -2.17 -15.99 4.44
CA ASP A 43 -2.32 -17.18 5.27
C ASP A 43 -1.47 -18.37 4.79
N VAL A 44 -0.84 -18.27 3.61
CA VAL A 44 0.02 -19.33 3.07
C VAL A 44 1.49 -18.88 3.09
N PRO A 45 2.24 -19.19 4.17
CA PRO A 45 3.68 -18.96 4.17
C PRO A 45 4.34 -19.77 3.04
N ALA A 46 5.12 -19.09 2.20
CA ALA A 46 5.79 -19.72 1.07
C ALA A 46 6.75 -20.82 1.55
N GLY A 47 6.64 -22.02 1.00
CA GLY A 47 7.56 -23.14 1.25
C GLY A 47 7.15 -24.10 2.36
N GLN A 48 5.93 -24.00 2.89
CA GLN A 48 5.39 -25.04 3.78
C GLN A 48 4.58 -26.06 2.97
N THR A 49 4.94 -27.34 3.12
CA THR A 49 4.17 -28.46 2.60
C THR A 49 3.37 -29.04 3.77
N GLU A 50 2.05 -29.17 3.62
CA GLU A 50 1.23 -29.88 4.61
C GLU A 50 1.72 -31.33 4.77
N LEU A 51 1.95 -31.75 6.01
CA LEU A 51 2.23 -33.15 6.33
C LEU A 51 0.91 -33.86 6.68
N PRO A 52 0.66 -35.08 6.16
CA PRO A 52 -0.51 -35.84 6.53
C PRO A 52 -0.44 -36.22 8.03
N LEU A 53 -1.48 -35.88 8.79
CA LEU A 53 -1.61 -36.30 10.17
C LEU A 53 -1.82 -37.81 10.23
N GLN A 54 -0.89 -38.55 10.83
CA GLN A 54 -1.10 -39.95 11.16
C GLN A 54 -1.85 -40.07 12.49
N PRO A 55 -3.03 -40.71 12.52
CA PRO A 55 -3.71 -40.97 13.78
C PRO A 55 -2.85 -41.94 14.59
N MET A 56 -2.28 -41.45 15.70
CA MET A 56 -1.62 -42.32 16.67
C MET A 56 -2.67 -43.16 17.39
N GLN A 57 -2.33 -44.42 17.66
CA GLN A 57 -3.22 -45.34 18.36
C GLN A 57 -3.56 -44.80 19.74
N PRO A 58 -4.80 -45.02 20.24
CA PRO A 58 -5.18 -44.55 21.56
C PRO A 58 -4.23 -45.15 22.59
N THR A 59 -3.61 -44.29 23.39
CA THR A 59 -2.83 -44.74 24.53
C THR A 59 -3.77 -45.31 25.58
N LEU A 60 -3.25 -46.20 26.43
CA LEU A 60 -3.97 -46.87 27.52
C LEU A 60 -4.63 -45.92 28.55
N TRP A 61 -4.47 -44.62 28.38
CA TRP A 61 -4.97 -43.55 29.25
C TRP A 61 -6.34 -42.99 28.82
N SER A 62 -6.88 -43.48 27.70
CA SER A 62 -8.22 -43.11 27.20
C SER A 62 -9.32 -44.12 27.57
N LEU A 63 -9.06 -45.01 28.54
CA LEU A 63 -10.04 -45.98 29.08
C LEU A 63 -10.70 -45.46 30.36
#